data_AF-A0A136MXJ2-F1
#
_entry.id   AF-A0A136MXJ2-F1
#
_cell.length_a   1.000
_cell.length_b   1.000
_cell.length_c   1.000
_cell.angle_alpha   90.00
_cell.angle_beta   90.00
_cell.angle_gamma   90.00
#
_symmetry.space_group_name_H-M   'P 1'
#
loop_
_entity.id
_entity.type
_entity.pdbx_description
1 polymer ?
#
loop_
_entity_poly.entity_id
_entity_poly.type
_entity_poly.pdbx_seq_one_letter_code
_entity_poly.pdbx_strand_id
1 'polypeptide(L)'
;MHHYKILFTVLIVSLLNFSVTYSQGRPANSTIQKSNTEIGSVIEKVKVLNTYIQYCNEGTHGMCIVQRLLDNFNKSLNKYVDLPGEPKFYFTNKDTEEDVFNTEMFRTACNAEYENIKKNKGILPAHLEGKLLADVEKIRPILTRANAIRFELETQLNTLDLNEKENLSKVYEKLEEAVKLYKDYNTYVKNIGTEVRTYYKTLNISDNDKEFPDLIKKMDNVYLTTWEALLAFYNKDDDNLETLIKNQKAAFDQIKHTDLLDYESTRLISPTIQNKFTNIKSLSDKFINLQTDFLQAAHIPDNYKMYDKYYYYYNHELLNLYNYYGPGIAAQMTMIINQLELPVLKYLDAPHYFKVVYPKKLNDNQYVVAADPVIKELPKQIRGRDVVAATHTINVDSDVVTFNLYDHKVIDGDIVSISFNGDWIVEKYKISEKPYQFTIKLNADGKNFLLLHSDDMGRQPPTTVALSYIYQGKREQIIMNSDIAKSEIIEIIKDPVK
;
A
#
# COMPACT_ATOMS: atom_id res chain seq x y z
N MET A 1 -13.17 -8.36 20.86
CA MET A 1 -12.64 -7.99 22.21
C MET A 1 -11.61 -8.98 22.80
N HIS A 2 -11.13 -9.99 22.05
CA HIS A 2 -10.02 -10.87 22.50
C HIS A 2 -8.83 -10.94 21.52
N HIS A 3 -8.89 -10.23 20.39
CA HIS A 3 -7.84 -10.26 19.35
C HIS A 3 -6.83 -9.12 19.42
N TYR A 4 -7.17 -7.97 20.04
CA TYR A 4 -6.27 -6.80 20.05
C TYR A 4 -5.27 -6.78 21.22
N LYS A 5 -5.52 -7.50 22.32
CA LYS A 5 -4.54 -7.66 23.42
C LYS A 5 -3.44 -8.68 23.10
N ILE A 6 -3.72 -9.68 22.27
CA ILE A 6 -2.77 -10.75 21.96
C ILE A 6 -1.64 -10.25 21.06
N LEU A 7 -1.91 -9.31 20.14
CA LEU A 7 -0.88 -8.71 19.27
C LEU A 7 0.14 -7.85 20.03
N PHE A 8 -0.23 -7.25 21.16
CA PHE A 8 0.67 -6.37 21.93
C PHE A 8 1.42 -7.10 23.06
N THR A 9 0.87 -8.20 23.59
CA THR A 9 1.53 -8.97 24.67
C THR A 9 2.49 -10.05 24.15
N VAL A 10 2.33 -10.55 22.91
CA VAL A 10 3.26 -11.54 22.34
C VAL A 10 4.62 -10.93 21.95
N LEU A 11 4.74 -9.60 21.89
CA LEU A 11 5.99 -8.90 21.60
C LEU A 11 7.01 -8.92 22.77
N ILE A 12 6.60 -9.26 23.99
CA ILE A 12 7.39 -9.00 25.21
C ILE A 12 8.32 -10.18 25.64
N VAL A 13 8.22 -11.38 25.07
CA VAL A 13 8.86 -12.59 25.68
C VAL A 13 9.93 -13.31 24.84
N SER A 14 10.37 -12.81 23.68
CA SER A 14 11.27 -13.62 22.80
C SER A 14 12.65 -13.05 22.44
N LEU A 15 13.19 -12.08 23.19
CA LEU A 15 14.54 -11.54 22.93
C LEU A 15 15.41 -11.52 24.19
N LEU A 16 16.05 -12.66 24.52
CA LEU A 16 17.28 -12.66 25.31
C LEU A 16 18.22 -13.80 24.87
N ASN A 17 19.47 -13.40 24.63
CA ASN A 17 20.71 -14.18 24.46
C ASN A 17 20.96 -14.85 23.10
N PHE A 18 22.05 -14.46 22.42
CA PHE A 18 23.29 -15.24 22.40
C PHE A 18 24.38 -14.53 21.57
N SER A 19 25.54 -14.32 22.18
CA SER A 19 26.81 -14.01 21.52
C SER A 19 27.82 -15.07 21.94
N VAL A 20 28.11 -16.07 21.10
CA VAL A 20 29.31 -16.92 21.25
C VAL A 20 29.77 -17.38 19.87
N THR A 21 31.03 -17.06 19.56
CA THR A 21 31.82 -17.49 18.40
C THR A 21 32.23 -18.96 18.53
N TYR A 22 32.13 -19.74 17.45
CA TYR A 22 32.92 -20.98 17.29
C TYR A 22 33.25 -21.27 15.82
N SER A 23 34.54 -21.54 15.57
CA SER A 23 35.13 -21.80 14.25
C SER A 23 34.81 -23.20 13.73
N GLN A 24 34.48 -23.30 12.44
CA GLN A 24 34.25 -24.55 11.70
C GLN A 24 35.52 -25.01 10.96
N GLY A 25 35.78 -26.32 10.96
CA GLY A 25 36.63 -26.99 9.98
C GLY A 25 35.82 -27.41 8.75
N ARG A 26 36.38 -27.28 7.54
CA ARG A 26 35.80 -27.71 6.26
C ARG A 26 36.74 -28.70 5.56
N PRO A 27 36.25 -29.78 4.92
CA PRO A 27 37.00 -30.52 3.90
C PRO A 27 36.69 -29.98 2.49
N ALA A 28 37.66 -30.12 1.59
CA ALA A 28 37.71 -29.55 0.25
C ALA A 28 37.32 -30.57 -0.85
N ASN A 29 36.69 -30.12 -1.95
CA ASN A 29 37.20 -30.41 -3.31
C ASN A 29 36.53 -29.60 -4.46
N SER A 30 37.44 -28.97 -5.23
CA SER A 30 37.52 -28.61 -6.66
C SER A 30 36.28 -28.47 -7.57
N THR A 31 36.12 -27.28 -8.17
CA THR A 31 36.26 -27.00 -9.63
C THR A 31 36.29 -25.46 -9.82
N ILE A 32 37.36 -24.92 -10.42
CA ILE A 32 37.65 -23.49 -10.71
C ILE A 32 36.83 -22.49 -9.86
N GLN A 33 37.16 -22.41 -8.57
CA GLN A 33 36.61 -21.42 -7.65
C GLN A 33 37.27 -20.07 -7.89
N LYS A 34 36.46 -19.01 -7.92
CA LYS A 34 36.92 -17.65 -7.62
C LYS A 34 37.88 -17.72 -6.42
N SER A 35 38.98 -16.98 -6.44
CA SER A 35 39.94 -17.03 -5.33
C SER A 35 39.22 -16.78 -4.00
N ASN A 36 39.69 -17.38 -2.89
CA ASN A 36 39.08 -17.15 -1.56
C ASN A 36 38.95 -15.65 -1.23
N THR A 37 39.86 -14.82 -1.76
CA THR A 37 39.83 -13.36 -1.68
C THR A 37 38.69 -12.72 -2.47
N GLU A 38 38.39 -13.22 -3.68
CA GLU A 38 37.31 -12.74 -4.54
C GLU A 38 35.93 -13.11 -3.97
N ILE A 39 35.78 -14.34 -3.44
CA ILE A 39 34.56 -14.76 -2.72
C ILE A 39 34.37 -13.91 -1.46
N GLY A 40 35.44 -13.66 -0.70
CA GLY A 40 35.42 -12.76 0.46
C GLY A 40 34.92 -11.35 0.11
N SER A 41 35.42 -10.76 -0.98
CA SER A 41 34.98 -9.45 -1.47
C SER A 41 33.49 -9.43 -1.87
N VAL A 42 32.98 -10.52 -2.46
CA VAL A 42 31.56 -10.62 -2.81
C VAL A 42 30.68 -10.70 -1.57
N ILE A 43 31.05 -11.52 -0.59
CA ILE A 43 30.32 -11.64 0.68
C ILE A 43 30.26 -10.28 1.39
N GLU A 44 31.37 -9.54 1.41
CA GLU A 44 31.43 -8.20 1.99
C GLU A 44 30.47 -7.24 1.29
N LYS A 45 30.45 -7.22 -0.05
CA LYS A 45 29.48 -6.42 -0.82
C LYS A 45 28.04 -6.77 -0.48
N VAL A 46 27.70 -8.05 -0.34
CA VAL A 46 26.33 -8.48 0.04
C VAL A 46 25.97 -8.00 1.45
N LYS A 47 26.91 -8.05 2.39
CA LYS A 47 26.71 -7.50 3.74
C LYS A 47 26.40 -6.00 3.69
N VAL A 48 27.12 -5.24 2.86
CA VAL A 48 26.87 -3.81 2.68
C VAL A 48 25.53 -3.54 2.00
N LEU A 49 25.15 -4.30 0.97
CA LEU A 49 23.81 -4.17 0.38
C LEU A 49 22.69 -4.39 1.40
N ASN A 50 22.89 -5.34 2.32
CA ASN A 50 21.93 -5.64 3.37
C ASN A 50 21.78 -4.53 4.42
N THR A 51 22.75 -3.61 4.59
CA THR A 51 22.56 -2.45 5.50
C THR A 51 21.55 -1.45 4.93
N TYR A 52 21.50 -1.27 3.61
CA TYR A 52 20.48 -0.44 2.95
C TYR A 52 19.08 -1.04 3.07
N ILE A 53 18.95 -2.37 2.92
CA ILE A 53 17.67 -3.07 3.14
C ILE A 53 17.24 -2.93 4.60
N GLN A 54 18.16 -3.12 5.55
CA GLN A 54 17.86 -3.00 6.97
C GLN A 54 17.41 -1.57 7.30
N TYR A 55 18.11 -0.54 6.82
CA TYR A 55 17.71 0.86 6.97
C TYR A 55 16.27 1.11 6.49
N CYS A 56 15.91 0.60 5.31
CA CYS A 56 14.55 0.74 4.79
C CYS A 56 13.50 -0.02 5.63
N ASN A 57 13.82 -1.24 6.08
CA ASN A 57 12.91 -2.04 6.90
C ASN A 57 12.64 -1.39 8.26
N GLU A 58 13.67 -0.83 8.91
CA GLU A 58 13.51 -0.14 10.18
C GLU A 58 12.75 1.19 10.03
N GLY A 59 13.00 1.92 8.94
CA GLY A 59 12.17 3.07 8.57
C GLY A 59 10.71 2.68 8.33
N THR A 60 10.46 1.54 7.67
CA THR A 60 9.10 1.07 7.35
C THR A 60 8.35 0.69 8.62
N HIS A 61 9.06 0.12 9.59
CA HIS A 61 8.51 -0.17 10.91
C HIS A 61 8.13 1.09 11.67
N GLY A 62 9.01 2.09 11.76
CA GLY A 62 8.68 3.37 12.40
C GLY A 62 7.50 4.09 11.70
N MET A 63 7.47 4.05 10.36
CA MET A 63 6.36 4.60 9.57
C MET A 63 5.04 3.86 9.83
N CYS A 64 5.04 2.55 10.12
CA CYS A 64 3.82 1.84 10.56
C CYS A 64 3.26 2.43 11.87
N ILE A 65 4.13 2.72 12.84
CA ILE A 65 3.72 3.31 14.12
C ILE A 65 3.13 4.69 13.90
N VAL A 66 3.79 5.54 13.10
CA VAL A 66 3.29 6.87 12.77
C VAL A 66 1.94 6.77 12.04
N GLN A 67 1.80 5.86 11.07
CA GLN A 67 0.57 5.69 10.28
C GLN A 67 -0.64 5.40 11.19
N ARG A 68 -0.46 4.52 12.19
CA ARG A 68 -1.52 4.19 13.15
C ARG A 68 -1.97 5.40 13.97
N LEU A 69 -1.03 6.27 14.34
CA LEU A 69 -1.33 7.51 15.06
C LEU A 69 -2.06 8.51 14.15
N LEU A 70 -1.62 8.66 12.90
CA LEU A 70 -2.28 9.52 11.92
C LEU A 70 -3.70 9.07 11.61
N ASP A 71 -3.93 7.76 11.45
CA ASP A 71 -5.27 7.18 11.30
C ASP A 71 -6.16 7.52 12.50
N ASN A 72 -5.62 7.41 13.72
CA ASN A 72 -6.35 7.76 14.94
C ASN A 72 -6.68 9.26 14.98
N PHE A 73 -5.74 10.12 14.61
CA PHE A 73 -5.98 11.56 14.52
C PHE A 73 -7.05 11.89 13.49
N ASN A 74 -6.98 11.33 12.28
CA ASN A 74 -7.98 11.56 11.25
C ASN A 74 -9.37 11.09 11.69
N LYS A 75 -9.49 9.88 12.27
CA LYS A 75 -10.76 9.37 12.81
C LYS A 75 -11.28 10.20 13.99
N SER A 76 -10.40 10.82 14.79
CA SER A 76 -10.82 11.70 15.89
C SER A 76 -11.54 12.96 15.40
N LEU A 77 -11.31 13.36 14.15
CA LEU A 77 -11.97 14.50 13.52
C LEU A 77 -13.45 14.23 13.23
N ASN A 78 -13.86 12.96 13.11
CA ASN A 78 -15.23 12.55 12.77
C ASN A 78 -16.29 13.25 13.64
N LYS A 79 -16.02 13.49 14.93
CA LYS A 79 -16.95 14.15 15.86
C LYS A 79 -17.21 15.64 15.57
N TYR A 80 -16.33 16.29 14.82
CA TYR A 80 -16.46 17.71 14.43
C TYR A 80 -17.09 17.89 13.06
N VAL A 81 -17.45 16.78 12.41
CA VAL A 81 -17.81 16.74 11.00
C VAL A 81 -18.98 15.75 10.82
N ASP A 82 -19.43 15.51 9.59
CA ASP A 82 -20.61 14.69 9.31
C ASP A 82 -20.35 13.17 9.25
N LEU A 83 -19.31 12.70 9.93
CA LEU A 83 -18.96 11.28 9.99
C LEU A 83 -19.37 10.68 11.35
N PRO A 84 -19.81 9.42 11.42
CA PRO A 84 -20.07 8.75 12.68
C PRO A 84 -18.83 8.81 13.58
N GLY A 85 -19.01 9.24 14.82
CA GLY A 85 -17.94 9.30 15.81
C GLY A 85 -17.38 7.92 16.07
N GLU A 86 -16.07 7.76 15.93
CA GLU A 86 -15.37 6.52 16.27
C GLU A 86 -15.03 6.49 17.77
N PRO A 87 -15.02 5.32 18.41
CA PRO A 87 -14.69 5.19 19.82
C PRO A 87 -13.26 5.67 20.14
N LYS A 88 -13.00 5.88 21.43
CA LYS A 88 -11.70 6.35 21.94
C LYS A 88 -10.57 5.39 21.52
N PHE A 89 -9.50 5.94 20.95
CA PHE A 89 -8.33 5.17 20.54
C PHE A 89 -7.54 4.67 21.76
N TYR A 90 -7.04 3.44 21.66
CA TYR A 90 -6.24 2.78 22.70
C TYR A 90 -4.71 2.94 22.50
N PHE A 91 -4.29 3.61 21.43
CA PHE A 91 -2.88 3.82 21.08
C PHE A 91 -2.63 5.29 20.72
N THR A 92 -1.71 5.93 21.43
CA THR A 92 -1.44 7.37 21.40
C THR A 92 0.08 7.64 21.46
N ASN A 93 0.49 8.90 21.34
CA ASN A 93 1.91 9.27 21.48
C ASN A 93 2.50 8.85 22.84
N LYS A 94 1.68 8.77 23.89
CA LYS A 94 2.11 8.31 25.23
C LYS A 94 2.52 6.85 25.28
N ASP A 95 2.07 6.05 24.31
CA ASP A 95 2.38 4.62 24.18
C ASP A 95 3.62 4.39 23.30
N THR A 96 4.30 5.48 22.90
CA THR A 96 5.47 5.47 22.00
C THR A 96 6.59 6.32 22.59
N GLU A 97 7.82 6.08 22.15
CA GLU A 97 8.96 6.95 22.46
C GLU A 97 8.84 8.33 21.79
N GLU A 98 9.71 9.27 22.16
CA GLU A 98 9.79 10.59 21.53
C GLU A 98 10.20 10.51 20.05
N ASP A 99 11.12 9.61 19.70
CA ASP A 99 11.50 9.33 18.32
C ASP A 99 11.43 7.84 18.01
N VAL A 100 10.39 7.46 17.27
CA VAL A 100 10.14 6.06 16.86
C VAL A 100 11.16 5.54 15.84
N PHE A 101 12.04 6.40 15.32
CA PHE A 101 13.13 6.02 14.41
C PHE A 101 14.49 5.90 15.11
N ASN A 102 14.57 6.28 16.39
CA ASN A 102 15.78 6.22 17.20
C ASN A 102 15.71 5.19 18.35
N THR A 103 14.62 4.42 18.42
CA THR A 103 14.37 3.43 19.47
C THR A 103 15.12 2.12 19.23
N GLU A 104 15.68 1.55 20.31
CA GLU A 104 16.13 0.14 20.35
C GLU A 104 15.07 -0.81 20.93
N MET A 105 13.93 -0.29 21.41
CA MET A 105 12.94 -1.04 22.20
C MET A 105 12.37 -2.26 21.46
N PHE A 106 12.48 -2.29 20.13
CA PHE A 106 12.00 -3.40 19.32
C PHE A 106 12.98 -3.94 18.27
N ARG A 107 14.02 -3.16 17.91
CA ARG A 107 14.97 -3.49 16.83
C ARG A 107 16.13 -2.48 16.78
N THR A 108 17.10 -2.71 15.88
CA THR A 108 18.13 -1.72 15.59
C THR A 108 17.50 -0.43 15.07
N ALA A 109 17.81 0.71 15.68
CA ALA A 109 17.27 1.99 15.28
C ALA A 109 17.62 2.31 13.80
N CYS A 110 16.69 2.94 13.07
CA CYS A 110 16.93 3.37 11.70
C CYS A 110 18.15 4.31 11.59
N ASN A 111 18.38 5.15 12.60
CA ASN A 111 19.56 6.00 12.70
C ASN A 111 20.86 5.21 12.90
N ALA A 112 20.83 4.11 13.67
CA ALA A 112 21.98 3.24 13.83
C ALA A 112 22.37 2.56 12.51
N GLU A 113 21.38 2.18 11.69
CA GLU A 113 21.65 1.62 10.36
C GLU A 113 22.22 2.65 9.38
N TYR A 114 21.83 3.92 9.50
CA TYR A 114 22.47 4.99 8.74
C TYR A 114 23.97 5.13 9.06
N GLU A 115 24.34 5.02 10.34
CA GLU A 115 25.76 4.98 10.73
C GLU A 115 26.47 3.74 10.17
N ASN A 116 25.80 2.58 10.13
CA ASN A 116 26.34 1.37 9.50
C ASN A 116 26.57 1.56 7.99
N ILE A 117 25.66 2.21 7.27
CA ILE A 117 25.84 2.55 5.86
C ILE A 117 27.10 3.41 5.68
N LYS A 118 27.26 4.47 6.49
CA LYS A 118 28.44 5.35 6.40
C LYS A 118 29.76 4.64 6.70
N LYS A 119 29.78 3.71 7.66
CA LYS A 119 30.98 2.93 8.01
C LYS A 119 31.48 2.04 6.86
N ASN A 120 30.59 1.65 5.94
CA ASN A 120 30.89 0.74 4.83
C ASN A 120 31.23 1.45 3.51
N LYS A 121 31.53 2.76 3.57
CA LYS A 121 31.86 3.58 2.40
C LYS A 121 33.05 3.01 1.62
N GLY A 122 32.92 2.93 0.30
CA GLY A 122 33.97 2.51 -0.63
C GLY A 122 34.00 1.00 -0.93
N ILE A 123 33.14 0.20 -0.30
CA ILE A 123 33.03 -1.24 -0.59
C ILE A 123 32.22 -1.49 -1.87
N LEU A 124 31.20 -0.66 -2.12
CA LEU A 124 30.39 -0.71 -3.33
C LEU A 124 30.98 0.20 -4.43
N PRO A 125 30.66 -0.03 -5.72
CA PRO A 125 31.05 0.87 -6.79
C PRO A 125 30.53 2.29 -6.52
N ALA A 126 31.40 3.30 -6.69
CA ALA A 126 31.12 4.68 -6.31
C ALA A 126 29.81 5.24 -6.91
N HIS A 127 29.48 4.88 -8.15
CA HIS A 127 28.22 5.29 -8.79
C HIS A 127 26.98 4.71 -8.09
N LEU A 128 27.00 3.40 -7.76
CA LEU A 128 25.91 2.75 -7.04
C LEU A 128 25.80 3.30 -5.62
N GLU A 129 26.92 3.41 -4.92
CA GLU A 129 26.96 3.94 -3.55
C GLU A 129 26.40 5.36 -3.50
N GLY A 130 26.81 6.23 -4.43
CA GLY A 130 26.30 7.59 -4.54
C GLY A 130 24.79 7.64 -4.78
N LYS A 131 24.25 6.75 -5.64
CA LYS A 131 22.81 6.66 -5.90
C LYS A 131 22.03 6.20 -4.67
N LEU A 132 22.47 5.13 -4.02
CA LEU A 132 21.83 4.59 -2.82
C LEU A 132 21.87 5.61 -1.67
N LEU A 133 23.01 6.28 -1.47
CA LEU A 133 23.13 7.34 -0.46
C LEU A 133 22.21 8.52 -0.77
N ALA A 134 22.04 8.91 -2.04
CA ALA A 134 21.13 9.99 -2.39
C ALA A 134 19.68 9.67 -1.99
N ASP A 135 19.20 8.45 -2.22
CA ASP A 135 17.87 8.03 -1.79
C ASP A 135 17.75 7.95 -0.25
N VAL A 136 18.78 7.45 0.44
CA VAL A 136 18.84 7.45 1.92
C VAL A 136 18.74 8.87 2.48
N GLU A 137 19.47 9.84 1.91
CA GLU A 137 19.41 11.24 2.33
C GLU A 137 18.07 11.92 2.00
N LYS A 138 17.25 11.36 1.09
CA LYS A 138 15.85 11.78 0.89
C LYS A 138 14.91 11.16 1.91
N ILE A 139 15.16 9.93 2.34
CA ILE A 139 14.34 9.25 3.36
C ILE A 139 14.49 9.92 4.74
N ARG A 140 15.71 10.26 5.16
CA ARG A 140 15.95 10.85 6.50
C ARG A 140 15.03 12.01 6.88
N PRO A 141 14.92 13.10 6.09
CA PRO A 141 14.02 14.21 6.43
C PRO A 141 12.55 13.80 6.42
N ILE A 142 12.16 12.79 5.63
CA ILE A 142 10.79 12.26 5.65
C ILE A 142 10.49 11.61 7.00
N LEU A 143 11.38 10.76 7.51
CA LEU A 143 11.20 10.11 8.80
C LEU A 143 11.14 11.13 9.94
N THR A 144 12.08 12.09 9.96
CA THR A 144 12.07 13.19 10.95
C THR A 144 10.78 13.97 10.90
N ARG A 145 10.29 14.33 9.70
CA ARG A 145 9.06 15.09 9.54
C ARG A 145 7.82 14.29 9.94
N ALA A 146 7.75 13.01 9.57
CA ALA A 146 6.67 12.11 9.97
C ALA A 146 6.60 11.96 11.50
N ASN A 147 7.75 11.85 12.18
CA ASN A 147 7.81 11.83 13.65
C ASN A 147 7.35 13.16 14.25
N ALA A 148 7.69 14.32 13.65
CA ALA A 148 7.24 15.61 14.16
C ALA A 148 5.73 15.83 14.00
N ILE A 149 5.18 15.46 12.84
CA ILE A 149 3.75 15.67 12.51
C ILE A 149 2.83 15.03 13.54
N ARG A 150 3.16 13.85 14.09
CA ARG A 150 2.27 13.19 15.06
C ARG A 150 2.13 13.97 16.38
N PHE A 151 3.16 14.72 16.79
CA PHE A 151 3.10 15.58 17.98
C PHE A 151 2.45 16.93 17.69
N GLU A 152 2.71 17.47 16.50
CA GLU A 152 2.04 18.69 16.02
C GLU A 152 0.51 18.46 15.95
N LEU A 153 0.08 17.34 15.36
CA LEU A 153 -1.33 16.96 15.30
C LEU A 153 -1.94 16.76 16.68
N GLU A 154 -1.27 16.03 17.58
CA GLU A 154 -1.75 15.87 18.96
C GLU A 154 -1.91 17.23 19.67
N THR A 155 -0.96 18.15 19.47
CA THR A 155 -1.02 19.50 20.03
C THR A 155 -2.18 20.29 19.42
N GLN A 156 -2.36 20.26 18.10
CA GLN A 156 -3.45 20.95 17.42
C GLN A 156 -4.82 20.42 17.88
N LEU A 157 -4.98 19.11 17.99
CA LEU A 157 -6.22 18.47 18.43
C LEU A 157 -6.59 18.79 19.89
N ASN A 158 -5.60 19.13 20.72
CA ASN A 158 -5.80 19.47 22.12
C ASN A 158 -5.97 20.98 22.37
N THR A 159 -5.51 21.84 21.46
CA THR A 159 -5.44 23.29 21.70
C THR A 159 -6.36 24.12 20.80
N LEU A 160 -6.66 23.66 19.58
CA LEU A 160 -7.51 24.40 18.66
C LEU A 160 -9.01 24.16 18.94
N ASP A 161 -9.83 25.19 18.73
CA ASP A 161 -11.27 24.99 18.60
C ASP A 161 -11.58 24.43 17.21
N LEU A 162 -11.81 23.12 17.14
CA LEU A 162 -12.07 22.40 15.90
C LEU A 162 -13.52 22.55 15.39
N ASN A 163 -14.37 23.30 16.09
CA ASN A 163 -15.62 23.79 15.51
C ASN A 163 -15.38 24.96 14.55
N GLU A 164 -14.23 25.62 14.64
CA GLU A 164 -13.81 26.65 13.69
C GLU A 164 -13.24 26.01 12.42
N LYS A 165 -13.84 26.34 11.27
CA LYS A 165 -13.48 25.79 9.96
C LYS A 165 -12.00 26.00 9.61
N GLU A 166 -11.44 27.16 9.94
CA GLU A 166 -10.04 27.47 9.66
C GLU A 166 -9.08 26.55 10.44
N ASN A 167 -9.36 26.35 11.73
CA ASN A 167 -8.56 25.46 12.57
C ASN A 167 -8.66 24.01 12.13
N LEU A 168 -9.87 23.57 11.78
CA LEU A 168 -10.10 22.24 11.25
C LEU A 168 -9.33 22.02 9.94
N SER A 169 -9.34 23.02 9.03
CA SER A 169 -8.57 22.99 7.77
C SER A 169 -7.06 22.85 8.01
N LYS A 170 -6.50 23.56 9.00
CA LYS A 170 -5.07 23.42 9.38
C LYS A 170 -4.69 22.00 9.79
N VAL A 171 -5.60 21.26 10.44
CA VAL A 171 -5.36 19.85 10.79
C VAL A 171 -5.38 18.96 9.54
N TYR A 172 -6.32 19.17 8.63
CA TYR A 172 -6.37 18.41 7.36
C TYR A 172 -5.16 18.68 6.46
N GLU A 173 -4.72 19.93 6.34
CA GLU A 173 -3.48 20.29 5.62
C GLU A 173 -2.26 19.54 6.18
N LYS A 174 -2.19 19.39 7.50
CA LYS A 174 -1.13 18.64 8.18
C LYS A 174 -1.21 17.13 7.91
N LEU A 175 -2.41 16.57 7.84
CA LEU A 175 -2.63 15.18 7.45
C LEU A 175 -2.25 14.95 5.97
N GLU A 176 -2.57 15.87 5.07
CA GLU A 176 -2.17 15.82 3.65
C GLU A 176 -0.66 15.94 3.45
N GLU A 177 0.00 16.75 4.28
CA GLU A 177 1.46 16.76 4.33
C GLU A 177 1.99 15.34 4.59
N ALA A 178 1.39 14.60 5.53
CA ALA A 178 1.76 13.22 5.78
C ALA A 178 1.49 12.32 4.57
N VAL A 179 0.36 12.45 3.85
CA VAL A 179 0.09 11.67 2.63
C VAL A 179 1.26 11.78 1.64
N LYS A 180 1.74 13.00 1.40
CA LYS A 180 2.90 13.23 0.53
C LYS A 180 4.16 12.53 1.05
N LEU A 181 4.43 12.61 2.35
CA LEU A 181 5.58 11.95 2.97
C LEU A 181 5.55 10.43 2.77
N TYR A 182 4.40 9.77 2.94
CA TYR A 182 4.29 8.32 2.70
C TYR A 182 4.52 7.94 1.24
N LYS A 183 4.01 8.75 0.30
CA LYS A 183 4.22 8.54 -1.14
C LYS A 183 5.70 8.68 -1.52
N ASP A 184 6.34 9.74 -1.06
CA ASP A 184 7.76 9.99 -1.30
C ASP A 184 8.62 8.90 -0.67
N TYR A 185 8.33 8.51 0.58
CA TYR A 185 9.01 7.43 1.28
C TYR A 185 8.96 6.10 0.51
N ASN A 186 7.75 5.69 0.07
CA ASN A 186 7.58 4.48 -0.72
C ASN A 186 8.39 4.51 -2.02
N THR A 187 8.46 5.68 -2.67
CA THR A 187 9.24 5.87 -3.90
C THR A 187 10.72 5.60 -3.66
N TYR A 188 11.32 6.18 -2.62
CA TYR A 188 12.75 6.00 -2.33
C TYR A 188 13.08 4.57 -1.84
N VAL A 189 12.20 3.96 -1.04
CA VAL A 189 12.35 2.55 -0.61
C VAL A 189 12.34 1.61 -1.83
N LYS A 190 11.43 1.83 -2.78
CA LYS A 190 11.39 1.08 -4.05
C LYS A 190 12.64 1.26 -4.90
N ASN A 191 13.15 2.49 -4.99
CA ASN A 191 14.38 2.79 -5.73
C ASN A 191 15.56 2.02 -5.13
N ILE A 192 15.77 2.11 -3.82
CA ILE A 192 16.83 1.38 -3.11
C ILE A 192 16.70 -0.12 -3.35
N GLY A 193 15.50 -0.69 -3.17
CA GLY A 193 15.27 -2.12 -3.40
C GLY A 193 15.59 -2.56 -4.83
N THR A 194 15.27 -1.73 -5.83
CA THR A 194 15.55 -1.98 -7.25
C THR A 194 17.05 -1.94 -7.54
N GLU A 195 17.74 -0.90 -7.08
CA GLU A 195 19.18 -0.73 -7.29
C GLU A 195 19.99 -1.83 -6.61
N VAL A 196 19.67 -2.13 -5.35
CA VAL A 196 20.32 -3.19 -4.57
C VAL A 196 20.16 -4.54 -5.26
N ARG A 197 18.94 -4.90 -5.67
CA ARG A 197 18.67 -6.19 -6.34
C ARG A 197 19.34 -6.27 -7.71
N THR A 198 19.35 -5.17 -8.45
CA THR A 198 19.99 -5.10 -9.77
C THR A 198 21.49 -5.32 -9.65
N TYR A 199 22.16 -4.64 -8.71
CA TYR A 199 23.59 -4.85 -8.48
C TYR A 199 23.90 -6.24 -7.93
N TYR A 200 23.09 -6.75 -6.99
CA TYR A 200 23.27 -8.11 -6.46
C TYR A 200 23.33 -9.17 -7.55
N LYS A 201 22.47 -9.07 -8.59
CA LYS A 201 22.49 -9.97 -9.75
C LYS A 201 23.82 -9.93 -10.51
N THR A 202 24.50 -8.79 -10.54
CA THR A 202 25.79 -8.63 -11.26
C THR A 202 26.97 -9.31 -10.54
N LEU A 203 26.82 -9.66 -9.25
CA LEU A 203 27.88 -10.31 -8.49
C LEU A 203 28.16 -11.75 -8.95
N ASN A 204 27.27 -12.34 -9.78
CA ASN A 204 27.43 -13.66 -10.40
C ASN A 204 27.94 -14.71 -9.40
N ILE A 205 27.21 -14.88 -8.29
CA ILE A 205 27.49 -15.90 -7.27
C ILE A 205 27.01 -17.24 -7.81
N SER A 206 27.95 -18.16 -8.07
CA SER A 206 27.64 -19.51 -8.53
C SER A 206 26.81 -20.28 -7.51
N ASP A 207 25.94 -21.18 -7.95
CA ASP A 207 25.17 -22.02 -7.04
C ASP A 207 26.08 -22.97 -6.24
N ASN A 208 27.25 -23.32 -6.77
CA ASN A 208 28.28 -24.10 -6.04
C ASN A 208 28.89 -23.31 -4.88
N ASP A 209 28.83 -21.98 -4.91
CA ASP A 209 29.34 -21.11 -3.86
C ASP A 209 28.26 -20.72 -2.84
N LYS A 210 27.00 -21.10 -3.10
CA LYS A 210 25.87 -20.86 -2.20
C LYS A 210 25.56 -22.10 -1.39
N GLU A 211 25.19 -21.87 -0.15
CA GLU A 211 24.58 -22.91 0.65
C GLU A 211 23.07 -22.90 0.45
N PHE A 212 22.48 -24.06 0.20
CA PHE A 212 21.05 -24.23 -0.08
C PHE A 212 20.52 -23.37 -1.26
N PRO A 213 21.18 -23.38 -2.44
CA PRO A 213 20.79 -22.52 -3.57
C PRO A 213 19.34 -22.74 -4.02
N ASP A 214 18.84 -23.98 -4.01
CA ASP A 214 17.45 -24.30 -4.34
C ASP A 214 16.45 -23.71 -3.33
N LEU A 215 16.74 -23.82 -2.02
CA LEU A 215 15.89 -23.24 -0.97
C LEU A 215 15.83 -21.72 -1.09
N ILE A 216 16.98 -21.07 -1.29
CA ILE A 216 17.07 -19.62 -1.49
C ILE A 216 16.24 -19.21 -2.71
N LYS A 217 16.39 -19.89 -3.84
CA LYS A 217 15.63 -19.61 -5.06
C LYS A 217 14.12 -19.73 -4.85
N LYS A 218 13.68 -20.75 -4.11
CA LYS A 218 12.26 -20.93 -3.77
C LYS A 218 11.73 -19.81 -2.87
N MET A 219 12.51 -19.37 -1.88
CA MET A 219 12.15 -18.21 -1.05
C MET A 219 12.11 -16.91 -1.88
N ASP A 220 13.09 -16.69 -2.75
CA ASP A 220 13.16 -15.54 -3.65
C ASP A 220 11.93 -15.47 -4.57
N ASN A 221 11.49 -16.61 -5.14
CA ASN A 221 10.30 -16.67 -5.98
C ASN A 221 9.03 -16.25 -5.21
N VAL A 222 8.86 -16.74 -3.99
CA VAL A 222 7.72 -16.36 -3.14
C VAL A 222 7.77 -14.89 -2.77
N TYR A 223 8.95 -14.39 -2.38
CA TYR A 223 9.13 -12.97 -2.07
C TYR A 223 8.79 -12.08 -3.29
N LEU A 224 9.34 -12.36 -4.46
CA LEU A 224 9.18 -11.53 -5.66
C LEU A 224 7.73 -11.48 -6.12
N THR A 225 7.08 -12.64 -6.21
CA THR A 225 5.67 -12.72 -6.62
C THR A 225 4.73 -12.06 -5.60
N THR A 226 5.05 -12.16 -4.30
CA THR A 226 4.28 -11.47 -3.24
C THR A 226 4.49 -9.95 -3.29
N TRP A 227 5.71 -9.50 -3.56
CA TRP A 227 6.02 -8.09 -3.73
C TRP A 227 5.26 -7.50 -4.92
N GLU A 228 5.28 -8.17 -6.07
CA GLU A 228 4.54 -7.74 -7.27
C GLU A 228 3.04 -7.64 -7.02
N ALA A 229 2.46 -8.62 -6.31
CA ALA A 229 1.06 -8.55 -5.87
C ALA A 229 0.80 -7.33 -4.98
N LEU A 230 1.62 -7.08 -3.95
CA LEU A 230 1.49 -5.89 -3.10
C LEU A 230 1.56 -4.59 -3.91
N LEU A 231 2.43 -4.52 -4.91
CA LEU A 231 2.51 -3.36 -5.80
C LEU A 231 1.22 -3.14 -6.59
N ALA A 232 0.59 -4.21 -7.08
CA ALA A 232 -0.70 -4.12 -7.76
C ALA A 232 -1.79 -3.56 -6.84
N PHE A 233 -1.87 -4.03 -5.59
CA PHE A 233 -2.79 -3.47 -4.60
C PHE A 233 -2.51 -2.00 -4.29
N TYR A 234 -1.23 -1.64 -4.09
CA TYR A 234 -0.83 -0.26 -3.84
C TYR A 234 -1.22 0.68 -5.01
N ASN A 235 -0.99 0.22 -6.24
CA ASN A 235 -1.25 0.98 -7.46
C ASN A 235 -2.69 0.87 -7.95
N LYS A 236 -3.55 0.10 -7.27
CA LYS A 236 -4.94 -0.19 -7.68
C LYS A 236 -5.04 -0.84 -9.08
N ASP A 237 -4.06 -1.66 -9.43
CA ASP A 237 -4.01 -2.42 -10.70
C ASP A 237 -4.72 -3.77 -10.52
N ASP A 238 -5.98 -3.87 -10.95
CA ASP A 238 -6.76 -5.11 -10.96
C ASP A 238 -6.65 -5.89 -12.28
N ASP A 239 -6.35 -5.22 -13.40
CA ASP A 239 -6.22 -5.84 -14.73
C ASP A 239 -5.24 -7.01 -14.73
N ASN A 240 -4.13 -6.90 -13.99
CA ASN A 240 -3.09 -7.93 -13.94
C ASN A 240 -3.20 -8.88 -12.75
N LEU A 241 -4.14 -8.64 -11.82
CA LEU A 241 -4.11 -9.28 -10.50
C LEU A 241 -4.33 -10.79 -10.56
N GLU A 242 -5.19 -11.29 -11.46
CA GLU A 242 -5.38 -12.74 -11.66
C GLU A 242 -4.09 -13.44 -12.10
N THR A 243 -3.33 -12.81 -13.01
CA THR A 243 -2.05 -13.34 -13.49
C THR A 243 -1.01 -13.34 -12.37
N LEU A 244 -0.96 -12.27 -11.57
CA LEU A 244 -0.06 -12.18 -10.42
C LEU A 244 -0.37 -13.26 -9.38
N ILE A 245 -1.65 -13.48 -9.04
CA ILE A 245 -2.07 -14.55 -8.12
C ILE A 245 -1.69 -15.93 -8.66
N LYS A 246 -1.83 -16.17 -9.98
CA LYS A 246 -1.41 -17.43 -10.61
C LYS A 246 0.10 -17.65 -10.46
N ASN A 247 0.91 -16.62 -10.73
CA ASN A 247 2.36 -16.71 -10.59
C ASN A 247 2.78 -16.94 -9.13
N GLN A 248 2.12 -16.27 -8.19
CA GLN A 248 2.35 -16.45 -6.76
C GLN A 248 1.96 -17.85 -6.28
N LYS A 249 0.83 -18.40 -6.76
CA LYS A 249 0.43 -19.81 -6.48
C LYS A 249 1.50 -20.79 -6.97
N ALA A 250 2.05 -20.59 -8.17
CA ALA A 250 3.12 -21.43 -8.68
C ALA A 250 4.40 -21.36 -7.83
N ALA A 251 4.78 -20.18 -7.34
CA ALA A 251 5.89 -20.02 -6.40
C ALA A 251 5.59 -20.68 -5.04
N PHE A 252 4.38 -20.50 -4.52
CA PHE A 252 3.92 -21.11 -3.28
C PHE A 252 3.93 -22.64 -3.35
N ASP A 253 3.49 -23.23 -4.46
CA ASP A 253 3.49 -24.68 -4.64
C ASP A 253 4.89 -25.29 -4.51
N GLN A 254 5.94 -24.56 -4.93
CA GLN A 254 7.33 -25.01 -4.76
C GLN A 254 7.72 -25.10 -3.28
N ILE A 255 7.37 -24.11 -2.46
CA ILE A 255 7.70 -24.14 -1.02
C ILE A 255 6.77 -25.07 -0.23
N LYS A 256 5.50 -25.18 -0.63
CA LYS A 256 4.49 -26.03 0.02
C LYS A 256 4.97 -27.48 0.11
N HIS A 257 5.48 -28.00 -1.01
CA HIS A 257 5.98 -29.38 -1.14
C HIS A 257 7.46 -29.56 -0.75
N THR A 258 8.15 -28.50 -0.34
CA THR A 258 9.54 -28.64 0.13
C THR A 258 9.56 -29.14 1.57
N ASP A 259 10.20 -30.27 1.84
CA ASP A 259 10.63 -30.66 3.18
C ASP A 259 12.09 -30.20 3.39
N LEU A 260 12.35 -29.52 4.51
CA LEU A 260 13.70 -29.08 4.83
C LEU A 260 14.62 -30.24 5.21
N LEU A 261 14.06 -31.40 5.59
CA LEU A 261 14.81 -32.61 5.88
C LEU A 261 15.47 -33.20 4.62
N ASP A 262 14.90 -32.98 3.44
CA ASP A 262 15.42 -33.47 2.15
C ASP A 262 16.77 -32.86 1.75
N TYR A 263 17.19 -31.78 2.43
CA TYR A 263 18.49 -31.13 2.21
C TYR A 263 19.62 -31.79 3.00
N GLU A 264 19.33 -32.81 3.83
CA GLU A 264 20.29 -33.61 4.59
C GLU A 264 21.30 -32.78 5.41
N SER A 265 20.87 -31.59 5.87
CA SER A 265 21.73 -30.65 6.60
C SER A 265 21.27 -30.44 8.04
N THR A 266 22.19 -30.66 8.98
CA THR A 266 21.97 -30.40 10.41
C THR A 266 21.71 -28.92 10.74
N ARG A 267 21.96 -28.02 9.79
CA ARG A 267 21.63 -26.59 9.95
C ARG A 267 20.15 -26.31 9.73
N LEU A 268 19.46 -27.16 8.97
CA LEU A 268 18.04 -27.00 8.64
C LEU A 268 17.11 -27.78 9.59
N ILE A 269 17.63 -28.71 10.38
CA ILE A 269 16.81 -29.52 11.31
C ILE A 269 16.41 -28.77 12.59
N SER A 270 16.95 -27.57 12.85
CA SER A 270 16.62 -26.86 14.09
C SER A 270 15.12 -26.54 14.18
N PRO A 271 14.45 -26.75 15.33
CA PRO A 271 13.02 -26.45 15.48
C PRO A 271 12.67 -25.01 15.11
N THR A 272 13.60 -24.09 15.39
CA THR A 272 13.44 -22.68 15.07
C THR A 272 13.35 -22.44 13.55
N ILE A 273 14.24 -23.02 12.74
CA ILE A 273 14.19 -22.88 11.28
C ILE A 273 12.97 -23.58 10.70
N GLN A 274 12.64 -24.78 11.20
CA GLN A 274 11.45 -25.54 10.80
C GLN A 274 10.15 -24.76 11.05
N ASN A 275 10.03 -24.14 12.23
CA ASN A 275 8.88 -23.30 12.57
C ASN A 275 8.78 -22.07 11.67
N LYS A 276 9.90 -21.39 11.39
CA LYS A 276 9.93 -20.23 10.49
C LYS A 276 9.51 -20.62 9.07
N PHE A 277 10.00 -21.74 8.58
CA PHE A 277 9.64 -22.23 7.24
C PHE A 277 8.16 -22.64 7.16
N THR A 278 7.64 -23.27 8.21
CA THR A 278 6.20 -23.57 8.34
C THR A 278 5.35 -22.29 8.36
N ASN A 279 5.81 -21.24 9.06
CA ASN A 279 5.15 -19.94 9.06
C ASN A 279 5.13 -19.31 7.67
N ILE A 280 6.24 -19.38 6.90
CA ILE A 280 6.27 -18.89 5.52
C ILE A 280 5.17 -19.57 4.69
N LYS A 281 5.03 -20.90 4.80
CA LYS A 281 3.96 -21.64 4.09
C LYS A 281 2.57 -21.16 4.52
N SER A 282 2.30 -21.10 5.83
CA SER A 282 1.00 -20.70 6.37
C SER A 282 0.60 -19.27 5.99
N LEU A 283 1.56 -18.33 6.06
CA LEU A 283 1.32 -16.93 5.71
C LEU A 283 1.12 -16.74 4.22
N SER A 284 1.90 -17.44 3.38
CA SER A 284 1.76 -17.38 1.91
C SER A 284 0.39 -17.89 1.46
N ASP A 285 -0.08 -19.00 2.03
CA ASP A 285 -1.41 -19.55 1.74
C ASP A 285 -2.52 -18.54 2.10
N LYS A 286 -2.45 -17.96 3.31
CA LYS A 286 -3.39 -16.92 3.75
C LYS A 286 -3.36 -15.69 2.85
N PHE A 287 -2.17 -15.24 2.46
CA PHE A 287 -2.00 -14.08 1.58
C PHE A 287 -2.66 -14.32 0.20
N ILE A 288 -2.48 -15.52 -0.37
CA ILE A 288 -3.12 -15.91 -1.64
C ILE A 288 -4.64 -15.99 -1.51
N ASN A 289 -5.14 -16.54 -0.39
CA ASN A 289 -6.58 -16.65 -0.16
C ASN A 289 -7.24 -15.26 -0.03
N LEU A 290 -6.64 -14.33 0.72
CA LEU A 290 -7.17 -12.96 0.85
C LEU A 290 -7.24 -12.20 -0.48
N GLN A 291 -6.27 -12.41 -1.38
CA GLN A 291 -6.34 -11.82 -2.72
C GLN A 291 -7.42 -12.46 -3.59
N THR A 292 -7.65 -13.76 -3.42
CA THR A 292 -8.74 -14.45 -4.11
C THR A 292 -10.09 -13.93 -3.61
N ASP A 293 -10.24 -13.74 -2.28
CA ASP A 293 -11.42 -13.15 -1.66
C ASP A 293 -11.65 -11.71 -2.15
N PHE A 294 -10.58 -10.93 -2.30
CA PHE A 294 -10.63 -9.57 -2.85
C PHE A 294 -11.22 -9.53 -4.27
N LEU A 295 -10.83 -10.47 -5.14
CA LEU A 295 -11.36 -10.54 -6.51
C LEU A 295 -12.82 -10.98 -6.57
N GLN A 296 -13.22 -11.91 -5.69
CA GLN A 296 -14.55 -12.52 -5.74
C GLN A 296 -15.62 -11.70 -5.01
N ALA A 297 -15.34 -11.30 -3.77
CA ALA A 297 -16.32 -10.68 -2.89
C ALA A 297 -15.61 -9.88 -1.77
N ALA A 298 -14.84 -8.86 -2.16
CA ALA A 298 -14.11 -8.02 -1.21
C ALA A 298 -15.00 -7.56 -0.04
N HIS A 299 -14.60 -7.93 1.18
CA HIS A 299 -15.30 -7.53 2.40
C HIS A 299 -14.55 -6.39 3.07
N ILE A 300 -15.26 -5.27 3.32
CA ILE A 300 -14.73 -4.12 4.04
C ILE A 300 -15.54 -3.95 5.33
N PRO A 301 -14.92 -4.02 6.51
CA PRO A 301 -15.61 -3.76 7.77
C PRO A 301 -16.18 -2.33 7.82
N ASP A 302 -17.25 -2.12 8.58
CA ASP A 302 -17.98 -0.84 8.62
C ASP A 302 -17.09 0.37 8.94
N ASN A 303 -16.16 0.22 9.87
CA ASN A 303 -15.21 1.26 10.27
C ASN A 303 -14.10 1.54 9.23
N TYR A 304 -14.06 0.76 8.15
CA TYR A 304 -13.18 0.97 7.01
C TYR A 304 -13.92 1.30 5.71
N LYS A 305 -15.27 1.35 5.71
CA LYS A 305 -16.07 1.68 4.52
C LYS A 305 -15.78 3.06 3.94
N MET A 306 -15.24 3.98 4.74
CA MET A 306 -14.83 5.31 4.28
C MET A 306 -13.52 5.27 3.46
N TYR A 307 -12.76 4.20 3.61
CA TYR A 307 -11.58 3.91 2.79
C TYR A 307 -11.98 3.04 1.60
N ASP A 308 -11.20 3.11 0.52
CA ASP A 308 -11.42 2.22 -0.61
C ASP A 308 -10.92 0.79 -0.30
N LYS A 309 -11.44 -0.21 -1.05
CA LYS A 309 -11.08 -1.62 -0.85
C LYS A 309 -9.57 -1.87 -0.93
N TYR A 310 -8.86 -1.13 -1.78
CA TYR A 310 -7.41 -1.29 -1.94
C TYR A 310 -6.67 -0.84 -0.69
N TYR A 311 -7.05 0.30 -0.11
CA TYR A 311 -6.50 0.78 1.16
C TYR A 311 -6.67 -0.23 2.27
N TYR A 312 -7.89 -0.75 2.43
CA TYR A 312 -8.17 -1.73 3.48
C TYR A 312 -7.34 -2.99 3.30
N TYR A 313 -7.41 -3.62 2.12
CA TYR A 313 -6.70 -4.88 1.88
C TYR A 313 -5.18 -4.71 1.94
N TYR A 314 -4.63 -3.67 1.31
CA TYR A 314 -3.19 -3.43 1.34
C TYR A 314 -2.69 -3.20 2.77
N ASN A 315 -3.20 -2.18 3.47
CA ASN A 315 -2.66 -1.77 4.77
C ASN A 315 -3.03 -2.74 5.91
N HIS A 316 -4.23 -3.31 5.92
CA HIS A 316 -4.74 -4.05 7.09
C HIS A 316 -4.73 -5.57 6.93
N GLU A 317 -4.93 -6.10 5.71
CA GLU A 317 -4.96 -7.55 5.50
C GLU A 317 -3.59 -8.07 5.05
N LEU A 318 -3.07 -7.55 3.94
CA LEU A 318 -1.92 -8.10 3.24
C LEU A 318 -0.58 -7.74 3.91
N LEU A 319 -0.38 -6.47 4.25
CA LEU A 319 0.88 -6.02 4.85
C LEU A 319 1.21 -6.71 6.18
N ASN A 320 0.20 -7.03 7.01
CA ASN A 320 0.38 -7.77 8.26
C ASN A 320 0.89 -9.20 8.06
N LEU A 321 0.59 -9.82 6.91
CA LEU A 321 1.08 -11.15 6.56
C LEU A 321 2.48 -11.10 5.93
N TYR A 322 2.90 -9.94 5.44
CA TYR A 322 4.13 -9.78 4.68
C TYR A 322 5.29 -9.19 5.49
N ASN A 323 5.06 -8.10 6.22
CA ASN A 323 6.07 -7.34 6.98
C ASN A 323 6.34 -7.86 8.40
N TYR A 324 7.45 -7.40 8.99
CA TYR A 324 7.91 -7.82 10.33
C TYR A 324 7.03 -7.42 11.53
N TYR A 325 6.26 -6.33 11.46
CA TYR A 325 5.37 -5.97 12.58
C TYR A 325 4.16 -6.91 12.74
N GLY A 326 3.99 -7.85 11.81
CA GLY A 326 3.20 -9.05 11.98
C GLY A 326 4.10 -10.31 11.94
N PRO A 327 3.53 -11.51 11.79
CA PRO A 327 4.32 -12.72 11.62
C PRO A 327 5.16 -12.72 10.32
N GLY A 328 4.72 -12.03 9.27
CA GLY A 328 5.50 -11.58 8.10
C GLY A 328 6.28 -12.61 7.25
N ILE A 329 5.88 -12.86 6.00
CA ILE A 329 6.61 -13.71 5.04
C ILE A 329 8.08 -13.26 4.88
N ALA A 330 8.32 -11.98 4.54
CA ALA A 330 9.66 -11.44 4.31
C ALA A 330 10.53 -11.47 5.59
N ALA A 331 9.88 -11.26 6.73
CA ALA A 331 10.50 -11.34 8.04
C ALA A 331 10.97 -12.76 8.38
N GLN A 332 10.11 -13.77 8.24
CA GLN A 332 10.47 -15.17 8.51
C GLN A 332 11.65 -15.61 7.62
N MET A 333 11.62 -15.24 6.33
CA MET A 333 12.71 -15.56 5.40
C MET A 333 14.02 -14.87 5.80
N THR A 334 13.97 -13.59 6.18
CA THR A 334 15.15 -12.85 6.66
C THR A 334 15.71 -13.45 7.96
N MET A 335 14.84 -13.93 8.85
CA MET A 335 15.28 -14.62 10.07
C MET A 335 15.99 -15.95 9.78
N ILE A 336 15.52 -16.72 8.79
CA ILE A 336 16.22 -17.94 8.34
C ILE A 336 17.61 -17.59 7.79
N ILE A 337 17.70 -16.57 6.92
CA ILE A 337 18.99 -16.09 6.38
C ILE A 337 19.95 -15.70 7.50
N ASN A 338 19.47 -14.95 8.51
CA ASN A 338 20.30 -14.54 9.65
C ASN A 338 20.77 -15.74 10.49
N GLN A 339 19.88 -16.68 10.80
CA GLN A 339 20.21 -17.86 11.61
C GLN A 339 21.17 -18.81 10.91
N LEU A 340 21.08 -18.88 9.58
CA LEU A 340 22.01 -19.64 8.75
C LEU A 340 23.23 -18.81 8.31
N GLU A 341 23.36 -17.56 8.75
CA GLU A 341 24.46 -16.66 8.37
C GLU A 341 24.72 -16.63 6.85
N LEU A 342 23.66 -16.77 6.05
CA LEU A 342 23.81 -16.93 4.60
C LEU A 342 24.25 -15.60 3.99
N PRO A 343 25.28 -15.60 3.13
CA PRO A 343 25.76 -14.40 2.46
C PRO A 343 24.90 -14.05 1.25
N VAL A 344 23.58 -13.93 1.48
CA VAL A 344 22.58 -13.62 0.45
C VAL A 344 21.84 -12.34 0.79
N LEU A 345 21.18 -11.79 -0.21
CA LEU A 345 20.39 -10.59 -0.05
C LEU A 345 19.18 -10.86 0.84
N LYS A 346 18.91 -9.96 1.78
CA LYS A 346 17.72 -9.98 2.64
C LYS A 346 16.50 -9.44 1.89
N TYR A 347 15.35 -9.51 2.56
CA TYR A 347 14.07 -9.13 1.98
C TYR A 347 13.60 -7.77 2.51
N LEU A 348 13.05 -6.96 1.61
CA LEU A 348 12.54 -5.62 1.89
C LEU A 348 11.09 -5.68 2.36
N ASP A 349 10.77 -4.98 3.43
CA ASP A 349 9.41 -4.73 3.91
C ASP A 349 8.71 -3.70 3.00
N ALA A 350 7.39 -3.80 2.87
CA ALA A 350 6.59 -2.93 2.02
C ALA A 350 5.99 -1.77 2.85
N PRO A 351 6.23 -0.50 2.49
CA PRO A 351 5.68 0.64 3.21
C PRO A 351 4.15 0.67 3.20
N HIS A 352 3.53 1.12 4.30
CA HIS A 352 2.13 1.55 4.26
C HIS A 352 2.00 2.75 3.32
N TYR A 353 0.77 3.04 2.89
CA TYR A 353 0.43 4.40 2.49
C TYR A 353 -0.65 4.97 3.40
N PHE A 354 -0.59 6.28 3.58
CA PHE A 354 -1.55 7.02 4.37
C PHE A 354 -2.55 7.73 3.45
N LYS A 355 -3.82 7.71 3.83
CA LYS A 355 -4.91 8.40 3.12
C LYS A 355 -5.75 9.15 4.14
N VAL A 356 -6.05 10.40 3.84
CA VAL A 356 -6.98 11.20 4.65
C VAL A 356 -8.42 10.91 4.21
N VAL A 357 -9.25 10.57 5.17
CA VAL A 357 -10.70 10.53 5.00
C VAL A 357 -11.24 11.92 5.29
N TYR A 358 -11.83 12.52 4.25
CA TYR A 358 -12.50 13.80 4.35
C TYR A 358 -13.98 13.63 4.68
N PRO A 359 -14.54 14.51 5.51
CA PRO A 359 -15.97 14.62 5.70
C PRO A 359 -16.58 15.45 4.58
N LYS A 360 -17.83 15.15 4.23
CA LYS A 360 -18.51 15.82 3.10
C LYS A 360 -18.68 17.32 3.36
N LYS A 361 -18.76 17.74 4.63
CA LYS A 361 -18.92 19.15 5.04
C LYS A 361 -17.64 20.01 4.98
N LEU A 362 -16.44 19.43 4.84
CA LEU A 362 -15.18 20.19 4.73
C LEU A 362 -14.67 20.37 3.30
N ASN A 363 -15.29 19.69 2.33
CA ASN A 363 -15.02 19.93 0.91
C ASN A 363 -15.63 21.29 0.50
N ASP A 364 -14.92 22.37 0.83
CA ASP A 364 -15.19 23.71 0.30
C ASP A 364 -14.53 23.94 -1.06
N ASN A 365 -13.72 23.00 -1.53
CA ASN A 365 -13.72 22.76 -2.96
C ASN A 365 -15.09 22.13 -3.24
N GLN A 366 -16.01 22.91 -3.83
CA GLN A 366 -17.35 22.45 -4.22
C GLN A 366 -17.31 21.24 -5.18
N TYR A 367 -16.12 20.72 -5.54
CA TYR A 367 -15.83 19.78 -6.59
C TYR A 367 -15.07 18.52 -6.13
N VAL A 368 -15.50 17.37 -6.65
CA VAL A 368 -14.86 16.05 -6.54
C VAL A 368 -13.65 15.99 -7.48
N VAL A 369 -12.52 15.47 -7.01
CA VAL A 369 -11.32 15.20 -7.82
C VAL A 369 -11.11 13.70 -7.87
N ALA A 370 -10.73 13.16 -9.04
CA ALA A 370 -10.40 11.75 -9.18
C ALA A 370 -9.12 11.39 -8.42
N ALA A 371 -9.08 10.22 -7.79
CA ALA A 371 -7.91 9.67 -7.13
C ALA A 371 -6.82 9.25 -8.13
N ASP A 372 -7.22 8.84 -9.34
CA ASP A 372 -6.31 8.63 -10.47
C ASP A 372 -6.29 9.88 -11.36
N PRO A 373 -5.17 10.62 -11.41
CA PRO A 373 -5.06 11.82 -12.23
C PRO A 373 -4.85 11.54 -13.72
N VAL A 374 -4.63 10.28 -14.17
CA VAL A 374 -4.31 9.97 -15.58
C VAL A 374 -4.96 8.67 -16.05
N ILE A 375 -6.20 8.75 -16.56
CA ILE A 375 -6.91 7.61 -17.14
C ILE A 375 -6.58 7.47 -18.63
N LYS A 376 -6.11 6.30 -19.07
CA LYS A 376 -5.75 6.07 -20.47
C LYS A 376 -6.89 5.51 -21.32
N GLU A 377 -7.71 4.64 -20.75
CA GLU A 377 -8.82 3.97 -21.44
C GLU A 377 -10.09 4.00 -20.59
N LEU A 378 -11.27 3.93 -21.25
CA LEU A 378 -12.54 3.79 -20.53
C LEU A 378 -12.71 2.32 -20.09
N PRO A 379 -13.18 2.08 -18.85
CA PRO A 379 -13.30 0.71 -18.34
C PRO A 379 -14.41 -0.06 -19.08
N LYS A 380 -14.17 -1.34 -19.34
CA LYS A 380 -15.10 -2.24 -20.03
C LYS A 380 -16.03 -2.98 -19.06
N GLN A 381 -15.62 -3.12 -17.81
CA GLN A 381 -16.40 -3.69 -16.73
C GLN A 381 -16.19 -2.94 -15.42
N ILE A 382 -17.24 -2.80 -14.62
CA ILE A 382 -17.19 -2.25 -13.26
C ILE A 382 -18.02 -3.15 -12.35
N ARG A 383 -17.45 -3.60 -11.22
CA ARG A 383 -18.10 -4.51 -10.25
C ARG A 383 -18.66 -5.79 -10.90
N GLY A 384 -17.94 -6.36 -11.88
CA GLY A 384 -18.36 -7.56 -12.62
C GLY A 384 -19.55 -7.34 -13.56
N ARG A 385 -19.93 -6.08 -13.81
CA ARG A 385 -20.99 -5.68 -14.74
C ARG A 385 -20.36 -5.10 -16.01
N ASP A 386 -20.89 -5.48 -17.17
CA ASP A 386 -20.48 -4.90 -18.44
C ASP A 386 -20.81 -3.40 -18.48
N VAL A 387 -19.89 -2.63 -19.07
CA VAL A 387 -20.06 -1.20 -19.28
C VAL A 387 -20.33 -0.92 -20.74
N VAL A 388 -21.35 -0.10 -20.99
CA VAL A 388 -21.70 0.39 -22.32
C VAL A 388 -21.30 1.86 -22.40
N ALA A 389 -20.57 2.24 -23.46
CA ALA A 389 -20.32 3.64 -23.74
C ALA A 389 -21.58 4.30 -24.30
N ALA A 390 -21.92 5.47 -23.77
CA ALA A 390 -22.97 6.33 -24.29
C ALA A 390 -22.66 6.70 -25.75
N THR A 391 -23.71 6.93 -26.53
CA THR A 391 -23.59 7.32 -27.94
C THR A 391 -23.15 8.78 -28.14
N HIS A 392 -23.01 9.53 -27.06
CA HIS A 392 -22.70 10.97 -27.05
C HIS A 392 -21.67 11.27 -25.95
N THR A 393 -21.05 12.45 -26.02
CA THR A 393 -20.10 12.96 -25.02
C THR A 393 -20.64 14.21 -24.35
N ILE A 394 -20.08 14.55 -23.19
CA ILE A 394 -20.32 15.82 -22.49
C ILE A 394 -19.18 16.78 -22.86
N ASN A 395 -19.46 17.84 -23.60
CA ASN A 395 -18.46 18.86 -23.90
C ASN A 395 -18.51 19.97 -22.85
N VAL A 396 -17.35 20.41 -22.37
CA VAL A 396 -17.23 21.43 -21.32
C VAL A 396 -16.14 22.44 -21.65
N ASP A 397 -16.28 23.66 -21.14
CA ASP A 397 -15.36 24.79 -21.37
C ASP A 397 -14.59 25.20 -20.10
N SER A 398 -14.70 24.42 -19.02
CA SER A 398 -14.07 24.66 -17.71
C SER A 398 -13.46 23.38 -17.14
N ASP A 399 -12.35 23.52 -16.40
CA ASP A 399 -11.76 22.42 -15.61
C ASP A 399 -12.62 22.01 -14.42
N VAL A 400 -13.53 22.87 -13.99
CA VAL A 400 -14.46 22.62 -12.88
C VAL A 400 -15.88 22.72 -13.41
N VAL A 401 -16.64 21.64 -13.26
CA VAL A 401 -17.97 21.48 -13.89
C VAL A 401 -18.99 21.06 -12.84
N THR A 402 -20.07 21.83 -12.71
CA THR A 402 -21.20 21.50 -11.83
C THR A 402 -22.31 20.80 -12.62
N PHE A 403 -22.71 19.63 -12.14
CA PHE A 403 -23.82 18.85 -12.66
C PHE A 403 -24.99 18.86 -11.69
N ASN A 404 -26.20 18.80 -12.24
CA ASN A 404 -27.42 18.52 -11.49
C ASN A 404 -28.03 17.23 -12.04
N LEU A 405 -28.12 16.22 -11.19
CA LEU A 405 -28.70 14.91 -11.45
C LEU A 405 -30.16 14.86 -10.98
N TYR A 406 -31.07 14.43 -11.82
CA TYR A 406 -32.49 14.29 -11.46
C TYR A 406 -33.19 13.27 -12.37
N ASP A 407 -34.37 12.82 -11.94
CA ASP A 407 -35.21 11.89 -12.70
C ASP A 407 -35.60 12.49 -14.05
N HIS A 408 -35.49 11.71 -15.13
CA HIS A 408 -35.86 12.16 -16.47
C HIS A 408 -37.33 11.87 -16.84
N LYS A 409 -38.01 10.94 -16.15
CA LYS A 409 -39.34 10.45 -16.54
C LYS A 409 -40.39 10.65 -15.44
N VAL A 410 -40.41 9.77 -14.46
CA VAL A 410 -41.46 9.65 -13.43
C VAL A 410 -40.78 9.14 -12.18
N ILE A 411 -41.01 9.82 -11.05
CA ILE A 411 -40.49 9.39 -9.75
C ILE A 411 -41.12 8.04 -9.40
N ASP A 412 -40.37 6.99 -9.64
CA ASP A 412 -40.85 5.62 -9.48
C ASP A 412 -40.02 4.82 -8.46
N GLY A 413 -39.02 5.47 -7.88
CA GLY A 413 -38.21 4.94 -6.79
C GLY A 413 -36.83 4.45 -7.19
N ASP A 414 -36.35 4.76 -8.39
CA ASP A 414 -34.98 4.50 -8.85
C ASP A 414 -33.91 4.77 -7.77
N ILE A 415 -32.99 3.82 -7.60
CA ILE A 415 -31.81 3.94 -6.75
C ILE A 415 -30.57 3.79 -7.62
N VAL A 416 -29.72 4.83 -7.63
CA VAL A 416 -28.53 4.87 -8.48
C VAL A 416 -27.27 5.21 -7.71
N SER A 417 -26.15 4.76 -8.24
CA SER A 417 -24.82 5.20 -7.87
C SER A 417 -24.16 5.89 -9.06
N ILE A 418 -23.51 7.03 -8.81
CA ILE A 418 -22.75 7.78 -9.82
C ILE A 418 -21.28 7.79 -9.41
N SER A 419 -20.38 7.50 -10.35
CA SER A 419 -18.94 7.69 -10.15
C SER A 419 -18.34 8.61 -11.20
N PHE A 420 -17.28 9.31 -10.82
CA PHE A 420 -16.41 10.08 -11.70
C PHE A 420 -15.05 9.42 -11.71
N ASN A 421 -14.55 9.04 -12.89
CA ASN A 421 -13.21 8.46 -13.04
C ASN A 421 -12.92 7.27 -12.10
N GLY A 422 -13.96 6.49 -11.78
CA GLY A 422 -13.86 5.31 -10.90
C GLY A 422 -14.12 5.59 -9.40
N ASP A 423 -14.15 6.85 -8.97
CA ASP A 423 -14.50 7.22 -7.60
C ASP A 423 -15.99 7.57 -7.47
N TRP A 424 -16.66 6.98 -6.49
CA TRP A 424 -18.08 7.19 -6.27
C TRP A 424 -18.36 8.61 -5.76
N ILE A 425 -19.12 9.38 -6.54
CA ILE A 425 -19.65 10.68 -6.13
C ILE A 425 -20.77 10.48 -5.11
N VAL A 426 -21.66 9.53 -5.40
CA VAL A 426 -22.75 9.11 -4.54
C VAL A 426 -23.09 7.65 -4.78
N GLU A 427 -23.42 6.92 -3.72
CA GLU A 427 -23.86 5.54 -3.79
C GLU A 427 -25.26 5.36 -3.22
N LYS A 428 -26.03 4.47 -3.84
CA LYS A 428 -27.41 4.11 -3.44
C LYS A 428 -28.31 5.33 -3.23
N TYR A 429 -28.16 6.31 -4.09
CA TYR A 429 -28.96 7.53 -4.08
C TYR A 429 -30.34 7.23 -4.63
N LYS A 430 -31.36 7.38 -3.77
CA LYS A 430 -32.74 7.35 -4.22
C LYS A 430 -33.06 8.66 -4.95
N ILE A 431 -33.38 8.56 -6.23
CA ILE A 431 -33.69 9.72 -7.06
C ILE A 431 -34.97 10.41 -6.52
N SER A 432 -34.97 11.74 -6.56
CA SER A 432 -36.07 12.58 -6.08
C SER A 432 -36.29 13.78 -7.00
N GLU A 433 -37.38 14.53 -6.79
CA GLU A 433 -37.66 15.79 -7.51
C GLU A 433 -36.58 16.85 -7.31
N LYS A 434 -35.89 16.82 -6.16
CA LYS A 434 -34.83 17.77 -5.87
C LYS A 434 -33.56 17.30 -6.57
N PRO A 435 -32.96 18.12 -7.47
CA PRO A 435 -31.74 17.73 -8.13
C PRO A 435 -30.60 17.49 -7.13
N TYR A 436 -29.87 16.40 -7.32
CA TYR A 436 -28.62 16.15 -6.63
C TYR A 436 -27.51 16.88 -7.37
N GLN A 437 -27.02 17.96 -6.76
CA GLN A 437 -25.94 18.75 -7.32
C GLN A 437 -24.58 18.22 -6.86
N PHE A 438 -23.66 18.09 -7.81
CA PHE A 438 -22.27 17.78 -7.53
C PHE A 438 -21.39 18.56 -8.50
N THR A 439 -20.20 18.98 -8.06
CA THR A 439 -19.19 19.54 -8.97
C THR A 439 -18.05 18.55 -9.08
N ILE A 440 -17.36 18.55 -10.20
CA ILE A 440 -16.14 17.76 -10.42
C ILE A 440 -15.03 18.69 -10.93
N LYS A 441 -13.78 18.30 -10.70
CA LYS A 441 -12.62 18.86 -11.37
C LYS A 441 -12.01 17.80 -12.28
N LEU A 442 -11.87 18.15 -13.55
CA LEU A 442 -11.33 17.28 -14.58
C LEU A 442 -9.85 17.00 -14.34
N ASN A 443 -9.43 15.79 -14.70
CA ASN A 443 -8.02 15.47 -14.86
C ASN A 443 -7.43 16.30 -15.99
N ALA A 444 -6.25 16.89 -15.74
CA ALA A 444 -5.53 17.69 -16.73
C ALA A 444 -4.97 16.83 -17.87
N ASP A 445 -4.61 15.58 -17.55
CA ASP A 445 -4.06 14.59 -18.48
C ASP A 445 -4.94 13.33 -18.50
N GLY A 446 -5.08 12.70 -19.67
CA GLY A 446 -5.91 11.50 -19.84
C GLY A 446 -7.41 11.78 -20.04
N LYS A 447 -8.22 10.72 -19.91
CA LYS A 447 -9.67 10.73 -20.13
C LYS A 447 -10.41 11.14 -18.85
N ASN A 448 -11.61 11.69 -19.05
CA ASN A 448 -12.56 12.01 -17.98
C ASN A 448 -13.92 11.38 -18.31
N PHE A 449 -14.57 10.73 -17.35
CA PHE A 449 -15.87 10.09 -17.58
C PHE A 449 -16.75 10.02 -16.32
N LEU A 450 -18.06 10.00 -16.55
CA LEU A 450 -19.05 9.64 -15.54
C LEU A 450 -19.58 8.22 -15.81
N LEU A 451 -19.86 7.47 -14.75
CA LEU A 451 -20.55 6.18 -14.83
C LEU A 451 -21.85 6.24 -14.02
N LEU A 452 -22.94 5.81 -14.66
CA LEU A 452 -24.23 5.57 -14.04
C LEU A 452 -24.42 4.07 -13.77
N HIS A 453 -24.64 3.74 -12.50
CA HIS A 453 -24.94 2.39 -12.02
C HIS A 453 -26.35 2.35 -11.43
N SER A 454 -27.22 1.50 -11.98
CA SER A 454 -28.52 1.20 -11.37
C SER A 454 -28.35 0.16 -10.25
N ASP A 455 -28.64 0.56 -9.01
CA ASP A 455 -28.73 -0.32 -7.83
C ASP A 455 -30.13 -0.93 -7.69
N ASP A 456 -31.17 -0.17 -8.04
CA ASP A 456 -32.58 -0.57 -8.14
C ASP A 456 -33.24 0.21 -9.29
N MET A 457 -33.98 -0.49 -10.16
CA MET A 457 -34.61 0.09 -11.35
C MET A 457 -36.00 0.68 -11.09
N GLY A 458 -36.42 0.78 -9.83
CA GLY A 458 -37.73 1.33 -9.49
C GLY A 458 -38.86 0.49 -10.09
N ARG A 459 -39.89 1.16 -10.62
CA ARG A 459 -41.07 0.48 -11.21
C ARG A 459 -40.98 0.37 -12.72
N GLN A 460 -40.18 1.21 -13.39
CA GLN A 460 -40.08 1.29 -14.85
C GLN A 460 -38.62 1.19 -15.33
N PRO A 461 -38.11 -0.04 -15.55
CA PRO A 461 -36.80 -0.23 -16.13
C PRO A 461 -36.72 0.22 -17.62
N PRO A 462 -35.55 0.65 -18.12
CA PRO A 462 -34.29 0.87 -17.39
C PRO A 462 -34.31 2.22 -16.62
N THR A 463 -33.48 2.32 -15.58
CA THR A 463 -33.28 3.57 -14.84
C THR A 463 -32.80 4.66 -15.80
N THR A 464 -33.51 5.79 -15.83
CA THR A 464 -33.23 6.88 -16.76
C THR A 464 -32.97 8.17 -15.97
N VAL A 465 -31.76 8.73 -16.09
CA VAL A 465 -31.37 9.90 -15.32
C VAL A 465 -30.97 11.05 -16.23
N ALA A 466 -31.41 12.25 -15.90
CA ALA A 466 -31.00 13.48 -16.56
C ALA A 466 -29.87 14.16 -15.79
N LEU A 467 -28.83 14.55 -16.52
CA LEU A 467 -27.75 15.40 -16.05
C LEU A 467 -27.87 16.75 -16.76
N SER A 468 -27.93 17.85 -16.01
CA SER A 468 -27.81 19.20 -16.59
C SER A 468 -26.59 19.95 -16.08
N TYR A 469 -25.96 20.70 -16.97
CA TYR A 469 -24.71 21.43 -16.74
C TYR A 469 -24.67 22.70 -17.60
N ILE A 470 -23.65 23.55 -17.40
CA ILE A 470 -23.45 24.77 -18.20
C ILE A 470 -22.32 24.54 -19.20
N TYR A 471 -22.54 24.92 -20.45
CA TYR A 471 -21.54 24.94 -21.52
C TYR A 471 -21.74 26.20 -22.37
N GLN A 472 -20.68 26.98 -22.57
CA GLN A 472 -20.71 28.25 -23.30
C GLN A 472 -21.81 29.21 -22.80
N GLY A 473 -22.02 29.22 -21.48
CA GLY A 473 -23.05 30.03 -20.83
C GLY A 473 -24.50 29.57 -21.03
N LYS A 474 -24.73 28.42 -21.68
CA LYS A 474 -26.05 27.82 -21.89
C LYS A 474 -26.22 26.56 -21.03
N ARG A 475 -27.45 26.30 -20.61
CA ARG A 475 -27.80 25.07 -19.89
C ARG A 475 -27.98 23.94 -20.91
N GLU A 476 -27.14 22.93 -20.78
CA GLU A 476 -27.22 21.68 -21.53
C GLU A 476 -27.82 20.58 -20.67
N GLN A 477 -28.38 19.56 -21.32
CA GLN A 477 -28.93 18.38 -20.67
C GLN A 477 -28.54 17.12 -21.45
N ILE A 478 -28.13 16.09 -20.73
CA ILE A 478 -27.86 14.76 -21.27
C ILE A 478 -28.63 13.72 -20.48
N ILE A 479 -29.03 12.65 -21.17
CA ILE A 479 -29.77 11.55 -20.58
C ILE A 479 -28.84 10.35 -20.53
N MET A 480 -28.75 9.74 -19.36
CA MET A 480 -28.06 8.48 -19.15
C MET A 480 -29.05 7.39 -18.78
N ASN A 481 -28.76 6.16 -19.18
CA ASN A 481 -29.58 4.98 -18.94
C ASN A 481 -28.73 3.87 -18.32
N SER A 482 -29.25 3.16 -17.35
CA SER A 482 -28.55 2.04 -16.71
C SER A 482 -29.55 0.97 -16.32
N ASP A 483 -29.13 -0.29 -16.36
CA ASP A 483 -29.92 -1.42 -15.89
C ASP A 483 -29.08 -2.31 -14.95
N ILE A 484 -29.71 -3.34 -14.38
CA ILE A 484 -29.06 -4.26 -13.44
C ILE A 484 -27.99 -5.17 -14.07
N ALA A 485 -27.93 -5.24 -15.40
CA ALA A 485 -26.97 -6.05 -16.15
C ALA A 485 -25.86 -5.20 -16.79
N LYS A 486 -26.09 -3.91 -17.04
CA LYS A 486 -25.16 -3.00 -17.73
C LYS A 486 -25.16 -1.60 -17.11
N SER A 487 -23.95 -1.11 -16.85
CA SER A 487 -23.74 0.31 -16.49
C SER A 487 -23.43 1.12 -17.74
N GLU A 488 -23.78 2.41 -17.72
CA GLU A 488 -23.45 3.32 -18.83
C GLU A 488 -22.33 4.28 -18.42
N ILE A 489 -21.38 4.48 -19.31
CA ILE A 489 -20.32 5.48 -19.20
C ILE A 489 -20.54 6.58 -20.23
N ILE A 490 -20.34 7.82 -19.81
CA ILE A 490 -20.25 8.96 -20.71
C ILE A 490 -18.94 9.71 -20.54
N GLU A 491 -18.22 9.91 -21.65
CA GLU A 491 -16.95 10.63 -21.67
C GLU A 491 -17.19 12.15 -21.62
N ILE A 492 -16.35 12.85 -20.85
CA ILE A 492 -16.34 14.30 -20.71
C ILE A 492 -15.11 14.83 -21.47
N ILE A 493 -15.36 15.71 -22.44
CA ILE A 493 -14.33 16.30 -23.29
C ILE A 493 -14.24 17.79 -22.98
N LYS A 494 -13.05 18.24 -22.58
CA LYS A 494 -12.76 19.66 -22.42
C LYS A 494 -12.40 20.26 -23.78
N ASP A 495 -13.17 21.25 -24.20
CA ASP A 495 -12.84 21.99 -25.41
C ASP A 495 -11.62 22.89 -25.18
N PRO A 496 -10.75 23.07 -26.19
CA PRO A 496 -9.68 24.05 -26.10
C PRO A 496 -10.26 25.46 -25.95
N VAL A 497 -9.68 26.24 -25.02
CA VAL A 497 -10.07 27.63 -24.78
C VAL A 497 -9.89 28.40 -26.09
N LYS A 498 -10.99 28.96 -26.62
CA LYS A 498 -10.99 29.76 -27.86
C LYS A 498 -10.36 31.13 -27.68
#